data_AF-A0A3A5JUU7-F1
#
_entry.id   AF-A0A3A5JUU7-F1
#
_cell.length_a   1.000
_cell.length_b   1.000
_cell.length_c   1.000
_cell.angle_alpha   90.00
_cell.angle_beta   90.00
_cell.angle_gamma   90.00
#
_symmetry.space_group_name_H-M   'P 1'
#
loop_
_entity.id
_entity.type
_entity.pdbx_description
1 polymer ?
#
loop_
_entity_poly.entity_id
_entity_poly.type
_entity_poly.pdbx_seq_one_letter_code
_entity_poly.pdbx_strand_id
1 'polypeptide(L)'
;MHSLAVNSPSRRQIAELKDVQLPFVTRFDFPLNLTLTAQQRIGVVGNNGCGKSTLLKVLSGKVEPLEGSCHVVEQHVWLDQHLAMLSHYQGALIVVSHDEVFLNHLNLTERLSLSAGNWRFAAW
;
A
#
# COMPACT_ATOMS: atom_id res chain seq x y z
N MET A 1 -19.00 7.53 -11.89
CA MET A 1 -18.76 6.07 -12.05
C MET A 1 -17.76 5.66 -10.98
N HIS A 2 -18.28 5.41 -9.78
CA HIS A 2 -18.37 4.09 -9.12
C HIS A 2 -17.07 3.71 -8.42
N SER A 3 -16.94 4.19 -7.17
CA SER A 3 -15.98 3.70 -6.20
C SER A 3 -16.35 2.26 -5.83
N LEU A 4 -15.37 1.35 -5.90
CA LEU A 4 -15.50 0.00 -5.38
C LEU A 4 -15.31 0.05 -3.87
N ALA A 5 -16.33 0.48 -3.14
CA ALA A 5 -16.42 0.22 -1.71
C ALA A 5 -16.82 -1.25 -1.53
N VAL A 6 -15.83 -2.14 -1.51
CA VAL A 6 -16.01 -3.52 -1.05
C VAL A 6 -16.17 -3.46 0.47
N ASN A 7 -17.38 -3.16 0.92
CA ASN A 7 -17.73 -3.27 2.32
C ASN A 7 -18.04 -4.73 2.62
N SER A 8 -17.01 -5.50 2.98
CA SER A 8 -17.14 -6.87 3.49
C SER A 8 -16.91 -6.87 5.00
N PRO A 9 -17.87 -7.31 5.84
CA PRO A 9 -17.63 -7.43 7.27
C PRO A 9 -16.82 -8.71 7.52
N SER A 10 -15.55 -8.61 7.95
CA SER A 10 -14.84 -9.67 8.74
C SER A 10 -13.32 -9.52 8.92
N ARG A 11 -12.63 -8.55 8.31
CA ARG A 11 -11.18 -8.37 8.55
C ARG A 11 -10.88 -7.08 9.32
N ARG A 12 -10.07 -7.22 10.38
CA ARG A 12 -9.57 -6.11 11.18
C ARG A 12 -8.89 -5.09 10.28
N GLN A 13 -9.40 -3.86 10.26
CA GLN A 13 -8.82 -2.77 9.48
C GLN A 13 -7.49 -2.34 10.11
N ILE A 14 -6.46 -2.20 9.30
CA ILE A 14 -5.10 -1.83 9.72
C ILE A 14 -4.80 -0.39 9.33
N ALA A 15 -5.22 0.04 8.13
CA ALA A 15 -5.08 1.41 7.69
C ALA A 15 -6.15 1.81 6.66
N GLU A 16 -6.35 3.10 6.52
CA GLU A 16 -7.21 3.70 5.51
C GLU A 16 -6.58 4.97 4.96
N LEU A 17 -6.50 5.03 3.63
CA LEU A 17 -6.19 6.25 2.88
C LEU A 17 -7.47 6.63 2.14
N LYS A 18 -7.94 7.84 2.40
CA LYS A 18 -9.13 8.39 1.76
C LYS A 18 -8.77 9.69 1.05
N ASP A 19 -9.04 9.70 -0.25
CA ASP A 19 -8.80 10.82 -1.15
C ASP A 19 -7.37 11.41 -1.03
N VAL A 20 -6.38 10.53 -0.83
CA VAL A 20 -5.00 10.94 -0.50
C VAL A 20 -4.26 11.45 -1.73
N GLN A 21 -3.67 12.64 -1.61
CA GLN A 21 -2.59 13.09 -2.49
C GLN A 21 -1.25 12.99 -1.76
N LEU A 22 -0.27 12.29 -2.34
CA LEU A 22 1.05 12.17 -1.71
C LEU A 22 1.93 13.39 -2.02
N PRO A 23 2.70 13.90 -1.04
CA PRO A 23 3.67 14.95 -1.31
C PRO A 23 4.81 14.49 -2.22
N PHE A 24 5.46 15.43 -2.90
CA PHE A 24 6.60 15.16 -3.78
C PHE A 24 6.30 14.29 -5.01
N VAL A 25 5.02 14.01 -5.30
CA VAL A 25 4.57 13.32 -6.50
C VAL A 25 3.82 14.32 -7.37
N THR A 26 4.37 14.66 -8.54
CA THR A 26 3.92 15.79 -9.36
C THR A 26 2.81 15.45 -10.36
N ARG A 27 2.45 14.17 -10.52
CA ARG A 27 1.36 13.74 -11.42
C ARG A 27 0.45 12.77 -10.69
N PHE A 28 -0.72 13.26 -10.29
CA PHE A 28 -1.88 12.45 -9.93
C PHE A 28 -2.97 12.75 -10.94
N ASP A 29 -3.49 11.71 -11.57
CA ASP A 29 -4.72 11.85 -12.35
C ASP A 29 -5.95 11.79 -11.42
N PHE A 30 -5.84 11.03 -10.31
CA PHE A 30 -6.89 10.87 -9.31
C PHE A 30 -6.30 10.67 -7.89
N PRO A 31 -7.03 11.07 -6.83
CA PRO A 31 -6.60 10.84 -5.45
C PRO A 31 -6.63 9.35 -5.08
N LEU A 32 -5.71 8.93 -4.20
CA LEU A 32 -5.55 7.55 -3.77
C LEU A 32 -6.56 7.18 -2.67
N ASN A 33 -7.36 6.16 -2.96
CA ASN A 33 -8.25 5.52 -2.00
C ASN A 33 -7.76 4.07 -1.78
N LEU A 34 -7.43 3.71 -0.55
CA LEU A 34 -6.89 2.40 -0.20
C LEU A 34 -7.31 2.00 1.22
N THR A 35 -7.93 0.84 1.35
CA THR A 35 -8.24 0.24 2.66
C THR A 35 -7.37 -0.98 2.86
N LEU A 36 -6.64 -1.01 3.97
CA LEU A 36 -5.79 -2.12 4.38
C LEU A 36 -6.45 -2.88 5.52
N THR A 37 -6.50 -4.19 5.37
CA THR A 37 -7.07 -5.14 6.34
C THR A 37 -6.05 -6.22 6.68
N ALA A 38 -6.23 -6.85 7.83
CA ALA A 38 -5.37 -7.92 8.31
C ALA A 38 -5.22 -9.05 7.27
N GLN A 39 -4.06 -9.70 7.27
CA GLN A 39 -3.68 -10.79 6.35
C GLN A 39 -3.50 -10.39 4.88
N GLN A 40 -3.65 -9.10 4.52
CA GLN A 40 -3.28 -8.63 3.19
C GLN A 40 -1.77 -8.53 3.03
N ARG A 41 -1.28 -8.99 1.88
CA ARG A 41 0.13 -8.93 1.46
C ARG A 41 0.18 -8.17 0.13
N ILE A 42 0.53 -6.90 0.21
CA ILE A 42 0.44 -5.98 -0.92
C ILE A 42 1.83 -5.69 -1.45
N GLY A 43 2.06 -6.02 -2.73
CA GLY A 43 3.24 -5.55 -3.45
C GLY A 43 2.98 -4.19 -4.08
N VAL A 44 3.77 -3.19 -3.73
CA VAL A 44 3.76 -1.88 -4.39
C VAL A 44 4.82 -1.83 -5.47
N VAL A 45 4.38 -1.63 -6.70
CA VAL A 45 5.22 -1.64 -7.90
C VAL A 45 5.01 -0.38 -8.74
N GLY A 46 6.05 0.01 -9.47
CA GLY A 46 6.03 1.19 -10.32
C GLY A 46 7.42 1.79 -10.50
N ASN A 47 7.54 2.73 -11.44
CA ASN A 47 8.82 3.31 -11.84
C ASN A 47 9.52 4.04 -10.68
N ASN A 48 10.83 4.29 -10.83
CA ASN A 48 11.56 5.15 -9.90
C ASN A 48 10.95 6.56 -9.88
N GLY A 49 10.86 7.16 -8.69
CA GLY A 49 10.27 8.48 -8.52
C GLY A 49 8.75 8.54 -8.62
N CYS A 50 8.04 7.42 -8.81
CA CYS A 50 6.57 7.45 -8.89
C CYS A 50 5.89 7.74 -7.54
N GLY A 51 6.59 7.58 -6.40
CA GLY A 51 6.03 7.91 -5.08
C GLY A 51 5.87 6.74 -4.12
N LYS A 52 6.37 5.54 -4.43
CA LYS A 52 6.29 4.35 -3.53
C LYS A 52 6.88 4.63 -2.15
N SER A 53 8.07 5.24 -2.09
CA SER A 53 8.71 5.60 -0.82
C SER A 53 7.94 6.71 -0.10
N THR A 54 7.27 7.61 -0.83
CA THR A 54 6.39 8.61 -0.21
C THR A 54 5.12 7.95 0.35
N LEU A 55 4.51 7.01 -0.37
CA LEU A 55 3.38 6.23 0.12
C LEU A 55 3.73 5.52 1.44
N LEU A 56 4.89 4.85 1.49
CA LEU A 56 5.38 4.24 2.72
C LEU A 56 5.58 5.26 3.84
N LYS A 57 6.10 6.46 3.53
CA LYS A 57 6.27 7.53 4.52
C LYS A 57 4.93 8.01 5.07
N VAL A 58 3.93 8.20 4.21
CA VAL A 58 2.57 8.60 4.59
C VAL A 58 1.89 7.54 5.46
N LEU A 59 1.88 6.28 5.01
CA LEU A 59 1.42 5.16 5.82
C LEU A 59 2.18 5.02 7.13
N SER A 60 3.48 5.36 7.14
CA SER A 60 4.26 5.28 8.37
C SER A 60 4.03 6.43 9.36
N GLY A 61 3.21 7.43 9.00
CA GLY A 61 3.01 8.66 9.77
C GLY A 61 4.22 9.60 9.77
N LYS A 62 5.24 9.36 8.94
CA LYS A 62 6.45 10.20 8.86
C LYS A 62 6.25 11.45 8.02
N VAL A 63 5.23 11.46 7.17
CA VAL A 63 4.91 12.55 6.25
C VAL A 63 3.39 12.63 6.14
N GLU A 64 2.84 13.84 6.20
CA GLU A 64 1.40 14.04 6.01
C GLU A 64 1.05 14.04 4.50
N PRO A 65 -0.15 13.57 4.13
CA PRO A 65 -0.64 13.75 2.77
C PRO A 65 -0.87 15.24 2.47
N LEU A 66 -0.78 15.63 1.19
CA LEU A 66 -1.11 16.99 0.76
C LEU A 66 -2.62 17.27 0.85
N GLU A 67 -3.43 16.26 0.55
CA GLU A 67 -4.89 16.27 0.64
C GLU A 67 -5.38 14.90 1.10
N GLY A 68 -6.61 14.85 1.62
CA GLY A 68 -7.23 13.62 2.12
C GLY A 68 -6.79 13.26 3.54
N SER A 69 -7.02 12.01 3.93
CA SER A 69 -6.63 11.51 5.24
C SER A 69 -5.97 10.14 5.19
N CYS A 70 -5.02 9.93 6.09
CA CYS A 70 -4.39 8.64 6.33
C CYS A 70 -4.57 8.28 7.80
N HIS A 71 -5.28 7.19 8.07
CA HIS A 71 -5.49 6.66 9.42
C HIS A 71 -4.87 5.28 9.50
N VAL A 72 -3.98 5.07 10.48
CA VAL A 72 -3.34 3.77 10.72
C VAL A 72 -3.64 3.34 12.14
N VAL A 73 -4.22 2.15 12.28
CA VAL A 73 -4.76 1.62 13.55
C VAL A 73 -3.66 0.96 14.38
N GLU A 74 -2.59 0.45 13.74
CA GLU A 74 -1.49 -0.27 14.39
C GLU A 74 -0.10 0.15 13.89
N GLN A 75 0.90 0.07 14.77
CA GLN A 75 2.30 0.36 14.41
C GLN A 75 2.87 -0.74 13.49
N HIS A 76 3.25 -0.35 12.29
CA HIS A 76 3.94 -1.19 11.29
C HIS A 76 5.38 -1.52 11.71
N VAL A 77 5.81 -2.73 11.36
CA VAL A 77 7.18 -3.22 11.55
C VAL A 77 7.95 -3.03 10.25
N TRP A 78 9.12 -2.37 10.31
CA TRP A 78 10.09 -2.39 9.23
C TRP A 78 10.83 -3.73 9.29
N LEU A 79 10.66 -4.58 8.28
CA LEU A 79 11.23 -5.92 8.28
C LEU A 79 12.54 -5.93 7.47
N ASP A 80 13.62 -6.31 8.13
CA ASP A 80 14.87 -6.68 7.46
C ASP A 80 14.76 -8.13 6.90
N GLN A 81 15.71 -8.50 6.06
CA GLN A 81 15.58 -9.47 4.95
C GLN A 81 15.23 -10.94 5.30
N HIS A 82 14.80 -11.27 6.52
CA HIS A 82 14.45 -12.62 6.92
C HIS A 82 12.96 -12.94 6.67
N LEU A 83 12.64 -13.19 5.39
CA LEU A 83 11.30 -13.50 4.87
C LEU A 83 10.59 -14.70 5.54
N ALA A 84 11.34 -15.63 6.15
CA ALA A 84 10.78 -16.87 6.72
C ALA A 84 9.82 -16.63 7.90
N MET A 85 9.95 -15.49 8.61
CA MET A 85 9.07 -15.10 9.72
C MET A 85 7.75 -14.47 9.25
N LEU A 86 7.66 -14.02 7.99
CA LEU A 86 6.50 -13.30 7.47
C LEU A 86 5.32 -14.20 7.12
N SER A 87 5.53 -15.51 6.96
CA SER A 87 4.46 -16.46 6.63
C SER A 87 3.37 -16.50 7.71
N HIS A 88 3.73 -16.27 8.98
CA HIS A 88 2.82 -16.31 10.13
C HIS A 88 2.38 -14.92 10.61
N TYR A 89 2.82 -13.83 9.95
CA TYR A 89 2.40 -12.48 10.32
C TYR A 89 0.91 -12.28 10.02
N GLN A 90 0.12 -11.95 11.06
CA GLN A 90 -1.33 -11.82 10.95
C GLN A 90 -1.79 -10.38 10.63
N GLY A 91 -0.88 -9.40 10.59
CA GLY A 91 -1.18 -8.03 10.18
C GLY A 91 -1.23 -7.86 8.66
N ALA A 92 -1.19 -6.60 8.20
CA ALA A 92 -1.02 -6.28 6.78
C ALA A 92 0.47 -6.08 6.46
N LEU A 93 0.95 -6.66 5.37
CA LEU A 93 2.31 -6.50 4.88
C LEU A 93 2.28 -5.68 3.59
N ILE A 94 3.06 -4.60 3.54
CA ILE A 94 3.28 -3.84 2.31
C ILE A 94 4.75 -3.96 1.94
N VAL A 95 5.02 -4.43 0.73
CA VAL A 95 6.38 -4.62 0.23
C VAL A 95 6.60 -3.73 -0.97
N VAL A 96 7.72 -3.00 -0.98
CA VAL A 96 8.15 -2.20 -2.12
C VAL A 96 9.45 -2.78 -2.64
N SER A 97 9.43 -3.30 -3.86
CA SER A 97 10.64 -3.79 -4.53
C SER A 97 10.59 -3.51 -6.01
N HIS A 98 11.79 -3.41 -6.60
CA HIS A 98 11.99 -3.38 -8.04
C HIS A 98 12.35 -4.76 -8.60
N ASP A 99 12.59 -5.74 -7.73
CA ASP A 99 12.87 -7.13 -8.07
C ASP A 99 11.55 -7.93 -8.10
N GLU A 100 11.05 -8.19 -9.30
CA GLU A 100 9.82 -8.96 -9.48
C GLU A 100 9.97 -10.43 -9.07
N VAL A 101 11.18 -10.99 -9.21
CA VAL A 101 11.47 -12.36 -8.78
C VAL A 101 11.31 -12.43 -7.27
N PHE A 102 11.91 -11.50 -6.52
CA PHE A 102 11.72 -11.40 -5.08
C PHE A 102 10.24 -11.29 -4.69
N LEU A 103 9.48 -10.39 -5.33
CA LEU A 103 8.06 -10.19 -5.00
C LEU A 103 7.21 -11.44 -5.25
N ASN A 104 7.50 -12.21 -6.30
CA ASN A 104 6.80 -13.47 -6.60
C ASN A 104 7.02 -14.56 -5.55
N HIS A 105 8.06 -14.47 -4.71
CA HIS A 105 8.31 -15.42 -3.63
C HIS A 105 7.60 -15.04 -2.31
N LEU A 106 6.87 -13.92 -2.25
CA LEU A 106 6.28 -13.42 -1.01
C LEU A 106 4.83 -13.81 -0.77
N ASN A 107 4.25 -14.63 -1.66
CA ASN A 107 2.84 -15.01 -1.63
C ASN A 107 1.93 -13.77 -1.48
N LEU A 108 2.21 -12.74 -2.28
CA LEU A 108 1.44 -11.50 -2.27
C LEU A 108 0.00 -11.81 -2.71
N THR A 109 -0.96 -11.15 -2.08
CA THR A 109 -2.38 -11.31 -2.36
C THR A 109 -2.85 -10.22 -3.32
N GLU A 110 -2.30 -9.01 -3.20
CA GLU A 110 -2.67 -7.89 -4.04
C GLU A 110 -1.46 -7.13 -4.57
N ARG A 111 -1.66 -6.49 -5.73
CA ARG A 111 -0.71 -5.61 -6.40
C ARG A 111 -1.27 -4.20 -6.41
N LEU A 112 -0.53 -3.27 -5.79
CA LEU A 112 -0.75 -1.84 -5.93
C LEU A 112 0.28 -1.30 -6.92
N SER A 113 -0.18 -0.94 -8.12
CA SER A 113 0.68 -0.39 -9.17
C SER A 113 0.43 1.09 -9.39
N LEU A 114 1.50 1.83 -9.66
CA LEU A 114 1.41 3.23 -10.07
C LEU A 114 2.06 3.40 -11.44
N SER A 115 1.24 3.73 -12.43
CA SER A 115 1.68 4.03 -13.80
C SER A 115 1.07 5.34 -14.27
N ALA A 116 1.92 6.26 -14.75
CA ALA A 116 1.49 7.54 -15.34
C ALA A 116 0.54 8.38 -14.46
N GLY A 117 0.67 8.33 -13.13
CA GLY A 117 -0.19 9.10 -12.20
C GLY A 117 -1.50 8.40 -11.81
N ASN A 118 -1.72 7.18 -12.28
CA ASN A 118 -2.88 6.35 -11.92
C ASN A 118 -2.49 5.19 -11.00
N TRP A 119 -3.13 5.14 -9.84
CA TRP A 119 -3.07 3.99 -8.95
C TRP A 119 -4.01 2.90 -9.42
N ARG A 120 -3.52 1.66 -9.46
CA ARG A 120 -4.31 0.48 -9.80
C ARG A 120 -4.11 -0.58 -8.75
N PHE A 121 -5.22 -1.03 -8.17
CA PHE A 121 -5.28 -2.14 -7.23
C PHE A 121 -5.81 -3.38 -7.96
N ALA A 122 -5.08 -4.49 -7.89
CA ALA A 122 -5.41 -5.74 -8.56
C ALA A 122 -4.96 -6.94 -7.71
N ALA A 123 -5.42 -8.15 -8.05
CA ALA A 123 -4.80 -9.36 -7.52
C ALA A 123 -3.33 -9.44 -7.98
N TRP A 124 -2.47 -10.04 -7.14
CA TRP A 124 -1.05 -10.25 -7.48
C TRP A 124 -0.87 -11.23 -8.63
#